data_AF-A0AAV6YP63-F1
#
_entry.id   AF-A0AAV6YP63-F1
#
_cell.length_a   1.000
_cell.length_b   1.000
_cell.length_c   1.000
_cell.angle_alpha   90.00
_cell.angle_beta   90.00
_cell.angle_gamma   90.00
#
_symmetry.space_group_name_H-M   'P 1'
#
loop_
_entity.id
_entity.type
_entity.pdbx_description
1 polymer ?
#
loop_
_entity_poly.entity_id
_entity_poly.type
_entity_poly.pdbx_seq_one_letter_code
_entity_poly.pdbx_strand_id
1 'polypeptide(L)'
;VCDEALYSLRLQDNGRFVACGSKLGLTTLLELSPGLCTLQRNEKNIATAMFERETKREKILEARHREMRLKERSKAEPGKDEEAKEDKPEENMEELISKAEKEFFEIIEAERKRREQETKKSEGEEEQVQGLSCL
;
A
#
# COMPACT_ATOMS: atom_id res chain seq x y z
N VAL A 1 35.84 -18.24 -12.67
CA VAL A 1 35.20 -17.55 -13.83
C VAL A 1 36.23 -16.55 -14.34
N CYS A 2 36.31 -16.30 -15.65
CA CYS A 2 37.41 -15.53 -16.26
C CYS A 2 37.56 -14.12 -15.66
N ASP A 3 38.80 -13.64 -15.57
CA ASP A 3 39.13 -12.29 -15.07
C ASP A 3 39.07 -11.23 -16.17
N GLU A 4 38.93 -11.63 -17.44
CA GLU A 4 38.83 -10.73 -18.59
C GLU A 4 37.41 -10.56 -19.11
N ALA A 5 37.21 -9.50 -19.90
CA ALA A 5 35.96 -9.22 -20.56
C ALA A 5 35.57 -10.33 -21.55
N LEU A 6 34.31 -10.78 -21.45
CA LEU A 6 33.70 -11.73 -22.39
C LEU A 6 33.21 -11.00 -23.65
N TYR A 7 33.41 -11.62 -24.80
CA TYR A 7 33.01 -11.13 -26.12
C TYR A 7 31.81 -11.89 -26.70
N SER A 8 31.66 -13.18 -26.38
CA SER A 8 30.58 -14.02 -26.91
C SER A 8 30.08 -15.02 -25.87
N LEU A 9 28.80 -15.37 -25.99
CA LEU A 9 28.16 -16.40 -25.18
C LEU A 9 27.24 -17.25 -26.07
N ARG A 10 27.32 -18.58 -25.95
CA ARG A 10 26.44 -19.52 -26.66
C ARG A 10 25.95 -20.59 -25.70
N LEU A 11 24.65 -20.86 -25.77
CA LEU A 11 24.00 -21.93 -25.01
C LEU A 11 23.93 -23.18 -25.89
N GLN A 12 24.09 -24.35 -25.28
CA GLN A 12 23.72 -25.61 -25.91
C GLN A 12 22.18 -25.70 -26.02
N ASP A 13 21.67 -26.46 -27.00
CA ASP A 13 20.23 -26.62 -27.25
C ASP A 13 19.43 -27.15 -26.04
N ASN A 14 20.08 -27.91 -25.16
CA ASN A 14 19.47 -28.42 -23.92
C ASN A 14 19.62 -27.49 -22.71
N GLY A 15 20.28 -26.34 -22.88
CA GLY A 15 20.49 -25.32 -21.84
C GLY A 15 21.42 -25.72 -20.69
N ARG A 16 22.06 -26.89 -20.73
CA ARG A 16 22.94 -27.38 -19.63
C ARG A 16 24.33 -26.75 -19.66
N PHE A 17 24.84 -26.48 -20.86
CA PHE A 17 26.19 -25.97 -21.03
C PHE A 17 26.19 -24.60 -21.71
N VAL A 18 27.12 -23.75 -21.28
CA VAL A 18 27.32 -22.40 -21.80
C VAL A 18 28.79 -22.25 -22.21
N ALA A 19 29.03 -21.88 -23.46
CA ALA A 19 30.35 -21.49 -23.93
C ALA A 19 30.50 -19.97 -23.86
N CYS A 20 31.54 -19.50 -23.18
CA CYS A 20 31.90 -18.10 -23.05
C CYS A 20 33.23 -17.83 -23.75
N GLY A 21 33.25 -16.95 -24.75
CA GLY A 21 34.46 -16.48 -25.42
C GLY A 21 34.98 -15.21 -24.75
N SER A 22 36.26 -15.20 -24.38
CA SER A 22 36.98 -14.04 -23.84
C SER A 22 37.64 -13.22 -24.95
N LYS A 23 37.92 -11.94 -24.68
CA LYS A 23 38.66 -11.04 -25.57
C LYS A 23 40.06 -11.57 -25.93
N LEU A 24 40.67 -12.41 -25.08
CA LEU A 24 41.97 -13.03 -25.33
C LEU A 24 41.92 -14.26 -26.26
N GLY A 25 40.74 -14.61 -26.79
CA GLY A 25 40.55 -15.78 -27.65
C GLY A 25 40.38 -17.10 -26.89
N LEU A 26 40.33 -17.05 -25.55
CA LEU A 26 40.02 -18.20 -24.72
C LEU A 26 38.51 -18.49 -24.74
N THR A 27 38.13 -19.76 -24.88
CA THR A 27 36.74 -20.19 -24.77
C THR A 27 36.59 -21.11 -23.57
N THR A 28 35.74 -20.73 -22.63
CA THR A 28 35.46 -21.51 -21.41
C THR A 28 34.08 -22.13 -21.53
N LEU A 29 33.98 -23.44 -21.29
CA LEU A 29 32.70 -24.14 -21.19
C LEU A 29 32.28 -24.25 -19.73
N LEU A 30 31.06 -23.82 -19.42
CA LEU A 30 30.47 -23.82 -18.09
C LEU A 30 29.26 -24.76 -18.06
N GLU A 31 29.15 -25.56 -17.01
CA GLU A 31 27.96 -26.36 -16.71
C GLU A 31 27.05 -25.58 -15.76
N LEU A 32 25.77 -25.47 -16.12
CA LEU A 32 24.76 -24.85 -15.27
C LEU A 32 24.15 -25.87 -14.32
N SER A 33 23.73 -25.38 -13.14
CA SER A 33 23.04 -26.21 -12.17
C SER A 33 21.68 -26.67 -12.72
N PRO A 34 21.19 -27.86 -12.31
CA PRO A 34 19.93 -28.39 -12.81
C PRO A 34 18.75 -27.43 -12.63
N GLY A 35 18.69 -26.68 -11.52
CA GLY A 35 17.60 -25.71 -11.27
C GLY A 35 17.57 -24.51 -12.23
N LEU A 36 18.63 -24.27 -13.01
CA LEU A 36 18.66 -23.26 -14.07
C LEU A 36 18.34 -23.85 -15.46
N CYS A 37 18.38 -25.18 -15.59
CA CYS A 37 18.16 -25.90 -16.84
C CYS A 37 16.78 -26.56 -16.89
N THR A 38 16.25 -26.97 -15.74
CA THR A 38 14.96 -27.65 -15.64
C THR A 38 13.86 -26.64 -15.38
N LEU A 39 13.10 -26.30 -16.43
CA LEU A 39 11.94 -25.41 -16.29
C LEU A 39 10.87 -26.10 -15.42
N GLN A 40 10.61 -25.55 -14.24
CA GLN A 40 9.52 -26.02 -13.40
C GLN A 40 8.18 -25.56 -14.00
N ARG A 41 7.15 -26.42 -14.00
CA ARG A 41 5.86 -26.18 -14.69
C ARG A 41 5.18 -24.84 -14.36
N ASN A 42 5.46 -24.25 -13.20
CA ASN A 42 4.81 -23.03 -12.73
C ASN A 42 5.70 -21.78 -12.79
N GLU A 43 6.97 -21.91 -13.19
CA GLU A 43 7.93 -20.78 -13.19
C GLU A 43 7.47 -19.64 -14.09
N LYS A 44 7.02 -19.96 -15.31
CA LYS A 44 6.52 -18.97 -16.26
C LYS A 44 5.36 -18.16 -15.66
N ASN A 45 4.42 -18.85 -15.02
CA ASN A 45 3.25 -18.20 -14.42
C ASN A 45 3.63 -17.29 -13.24
N ILE A 46 4.53 -17.76 -12.37
CA ILE A 46 5.00 -16.98 -11.21
C ILE A 46 5.79 -15.75 -11.67
N ALA A 47 6.72 -15.93 -12.63
CA ALA A 47 7.52 -14.83 -13.17
C ALA A 47 6.63 -13.79 -13.87
N THR A 48 5.71 -14.22 -14.73
CA THR A 48 4.75 -13.32 -15.39
C THR A 48 3.90 -12.56 -14.37
N ALA A 49 3.36 -13.24 -13.35
CA ALA A 49 2.58 -12.58 -12.31
C ALA A 49 3.40 -11.54 -11.51
N MET A 50 4.68 -11.83 -11.24
CA MET A 50 5.59 -10.86 -10.61
C MET A 50 5.83 -9.64 -11.50
N PHE A 51 6.13 -9.84 -12.79
CA PHE A 51 6.34 -8.72 -13.72
C PHE A 51 5.08 -7.87 -13.86
N GLU A 52 3.90 -8.49 -13.99
CA GLU A 52 2.63 -7.75 -14.05
C GLU A 52 2.38 -6.91 -12.80
N ARG A 53 2.68 -7.46 -11.61
CA ARG A 53 2.57 -6.72 -10.34
C ARG A 53 3.50 -5.52 -10.32
N GLU A 54 4.76 -5.68 -10.72
CA GLU A 54 5.70 -4.57 -10.71
C GLU A 54 5.40 -3.53 -11.80
N THR A 55 4.95 -3.93 -13.00
CA THR A 55 4.49 -2.98 -14.02
C THR A 55 3.28 -2.19 -13.55
N LYS A 56 2.33 -2.82 -12.84
CA LYS A 56 1.19 -2.09 -12.25
C LYS A 56 1.65 -1.09 -11.20
N ARG A 57 2.59 -1.49 -10.33
CA ARG A 57 3.15 -0.61 -9.30
C ARG A 57 3.85 0.59 -9.92
N GLU A 58 4.64 0.37 -10.96
CA GLU A 58 5.34 1.42 -11.70
C GLU A 58 4.35 2.41 -12.34
N LYS A 59 3.28 1.91 -13.00
CA LYS A 59 2.22 2.76 -13.58
C LYS A 59 1.51 3.63 -12.54
N ILE A 60 1.22 3.09 -11.35
CA ILE A 60 0.57 3.84 -10.26
C ILE A 60 1.50 4.97 -9.79
N LEU A 61 2.78 4.67 -9.61
CA LEU A 61 3.78 5.65 -9.18
C LEU A 61 3.99 6.74 -10.24
N GLU A 62 4.05 6.37 -11.51
CA GLU A 62 4.17 7.32 -12.62
C GLU A 62 2.96 8.25 -12.71
N ALA A 63 1.74 7.69 -12.59
CA ALA A 63 0.50 8.48 -12.59
C ALA A 63 0.46 9.49 -11.43
N ARG A 64 0.81 9.04 -10.22
CA ARG A 64 0.90 9.92 -9.03
C ARG A 64 1.93 11.02 -9.21
N HIS A 65 3.11 10.71 -9.74
CA HIS A 65 4.16 11.70 -9.99
C HIS A 65 3.74 12.69 -11.09
N ARG A 66 3.00 12.24 -12.10
CA ARG A 66 2.47 13.09 -13.16
C ARG A 66 1.43 14.08 -12.63
N GLU A 67 0.52 13.61 -11.78
CA GLU A 67 -0.49 14.44 -11.12
C GLU A 67 0.14 15.51 -10.24
N MET A 68 1.15 15.14 -9.43
CA MET A 68 1.90 16.09 -8.60
C MET A 68 2.55 17.20 -9.44
N ARG A 69 3.22 16.86 -10.55
CA ARG A 69 3.82 17.84 -11.47
C ARG A 69 2.79 18.75 -12.14
N LEU A 70 1.60 18.22 -12.47
CA LEU A 70 0.51 19.02 -13.04
C LEU A 70 -0.06 20.00 -12.01
N LYS A 71 -0.26 19.58 -10.76
CA LYS A 71 -0.73 20.44 -9.65
C LYS A 71 0.28 21.53 -9.29
N GLU A 72 1.57 21.28 -9.43
CA GLU A 72 2.62 22.30 -9.24
C GLU A 72 2.68 23.31 -10.39
N ARG A 73 2.53 22.86 -11.64
CA ARG A 73 2.49 23.77 -12.81
C ARG A 73 1.25 24.65 -12.84
N SER A 74 0.09 24.12 -12.45
CA SER A 74 -1.16 24.90 -12.37
C SER A 74 -1.10 25.99 -11.29
N LYS A 75 -0.27 25.84 -10.26
CA LYS A 75 -0.04 26.86 -9.21
C LYS A 75 0.96 27.95 -9.63
N ALA A 76 1.66 27.77 -10.75
CA ALA A 76 2.74 28.66 -11.18
C ALA A 76 2.39 29.58 -12.37
N GLU A 77 1.17 29.52 -12.92
CA GLU A 77 0.69 30.52 -13.89
C GLU A 77 0.04 31.70 -13.15
N PRO A 78 0.61 32.92 -13.21
CA PRO A 78 -0.02 34.11 -12.67
C PRO A 78 -0.97 34.69 -13.73
N GLY A 79 -2.28 34.68 -13.45
CA GLY A 79 -3.19 35.61 -14.14
C GLY A 79 -4.42 35.04 -14.85
N LYS A 80 -5.13 34.06 -14.26
CA LYS A 80 -6.55 33.84 -14.58
C LYS A 80 -7.38 33.50 -13.34
N ASP A 81 -8.14 34.52 -12.95
CA ASP A 81 -9.46 34.47 -12.31
C ASP A 81 -9.59 33.92 -10.88
N GLU A 82 -9.65 34.90 -10.00
CA GLU A 82 -10.27 34.97 -8.66
C GLU A 82 -11.73 34.48 -8.54
N GLU A 83 -12.34 33.86 -9.56
CA GLU A 83 -13.76 33.44 -9.50
C GLU A 83 -13.99 32.09 -10.18
N ALA A 84 -13.32 31.04 -9.71
CA ALA A 84 -13.78 29.66 -9.84
C ALA A 84 -13.30 28.85 -8.64
N LYS A 85 -13.97 29.09 -7.51
CA LYS A 85 -14.06 28.16 -6.38
C LYS A 85 -14.47 26.77 -6.88
N GLU A 86 -13.49 25.94 -7.17
CA GLU A 86 -13.49 24.51 -6.81
C GLU A 86 -12.10 24.18 -6.25
N ASP A 87 -11.73 24.91 -5.19
CA ASP A 87 -11.16 24.22 -4.04
C ASP A 87 -12.14 23.08 -3.74
N LYS A 88 -11.90 21.87 -4.27
CA LYS A 88 -12.13 20.71 -3.43
C LYS A 88 -11.21 20.98 -2.27
N PRO A 89 -11.72 21.45 -1.12
CA PRO A 89 -10.85 21.61 0.00
C PRO A 89 -10.32 20.19 0.18
N GLU A 90 -9.01 20.06 0.30
CA GLU A 90 -8.52 19.14 1.31
C GLU A 90 -9.22 19.63 2.59
N GLU A 91 -10.50 19.27 2.79
CA GLU A 91 -11.18 19.40 4.06
C GLU A 91 -10.25 18.61 4.95
N ASN A 92 -9.49 19.38 5.71
CA ASN A 92 -8.22 19.01 6.31
C ASN A 92 -8.39 17.58 6.82
N MET A 93 -7.61 16.61 6.34
CA MET A 93 -7.83 15.22 6.76
C MET A 93 -7.81 15.13 8.30
N GLU A 94 -6.98 15.97 8.94
CA GLU A 94 -7.00 16.32 10.35
C GLU A 94 -8.34 16.82 10.91
N GLU A 95 -9.06 17.72 10.24
CA GLU A 95 -10.38 18.22 10.65
C GLU A 95 -11.47 17.16 10.56
N LEU A 96 -11.46 16.33 9.51
CA LEU A 96 -12.37 15.19 9.38
C LEU A 96 -12.11 14.14 10.47
N ILE A 97 -10.85 13.84 10.75
CA ILE A 97 -10.43 12.95 11.85
C ILE A 97 -10.85 13.57 13.19
N SER A 98 -10.58 14.85 13.42
CA SER A 98 -10.94 15.53 14.67
C SER A 98 -12.44 15.54 14.92
N LYS A 99 -13.25 15.72 13.86
CA LYS A 99 -14.71 15.67 13.96
C LYS A 99 -15.21 14.26 14.28
N ALA A 100 -14.67 13.23 13.63
CA ALA A 100 -15.02 11.84 13.90
C ALA A 100 -14.63 11.40 15.32
N GLU A 101 -13.46 11.82 15.81
CA GLU A 101 -13.04 11.55 17.18
C GLU A 101 -13.98 12.21 18.20
N LYS A 102 -14.35 13.47 18.00
CA LYS A 102 -15.30 14.17 18.88
C LYS A 102 -16.66 13.47 18.93
N GLU A 103 -17.22 13.15 17.78
CA GLU A 103 -18.51 12.47 17.68
C GLU A 103 -18.48 11.09 18.36
N PHE A 104 -17.39 10.35 18.20
CA PHE A 104 -17.20 9.06 18.88
C PHE A 104 -17.24 9.21 20.41
N PHE A 105 -16.49 10.15 20.97
CA PHE A 105 -16.45 10.35 22.43
C PHE A 105 -17.76 10.91 22.99
N GLU A 106 -18.44 11.81 22.26
CA GLU A 106 -19.75 12.32 22.65
C GLU A 106 -20.78 11.19 22.76
N ILE A 107 -20.81 10.26 21.81
CA ILE A 107 -21.70 9.10 21.84
C ILE A 107 -21.37 8.19 23.04
N ILE A 108 -20.08 7.91 23.28
CA ILE A 108 -19.64 7.08 24.41
C ILE A 108 -20.00 7.71 25.75
N GLU A 109 -19.79 9.01 25.91
CA GLU A 109 -20.13 9.73 27.14
C GLU A 109 -21.64 9.80 27.36
N ALA A 110 -22.42 10.08 26.32
CA ALA A 110 -23.88 10.07 26.39
C ALA A 110 -24.41 8.69 26.81
N GLU A 111 -23.87 7.62 26.23
CA GLU A 111 -24.24 6.25 26.55
C GLU A 111 -23.86 5.87 27.98
N ARG A 112 -22.66 6.27 28.44
CA ARG A 112 -22.21 6.04 29.82
C ARG A 112 -23.11 6.77 30.82
N LYS A 113 -23.45 8.02 30.53
CA LYS A 113 -24.32 8.86 31.36
C LYS A 113 -25.75 8.32 31.41
N ARG A 114 -26.26 7.79 30.29
CA ARG A 114 -27.57 7.10 30.25
C ARG A 114 -27.56 5.88 31.17
N ARG A 115 -26.54 5.03 31.09
CA ARG A 115 -26.40 3.85 31.96
C ARG A 115 -26.26 4.21 33.44
N GLU A 116 -25.50 5.27 33.75
CA GLU A 116 -25.37 5.79 35.12
C GLU A 116 -26.71 6.35 35.66
N GLN A 117 -27.56 6.91 34.79
CA GLN A 117 -28.90 7.38 35.19
C GLN A 117 -29.90 6.23 35.33
N GLU A 118 -29.82 5.22 34.48
CA GLU A 118 -30.63 4.00 34.56
C GLU A 118 -30.33 3.23 35.84
N THR A 119 -29.05 3.06 36.19
CA THR A 119 -28.60 2.42 37.44
C THR A 119 -29.03 3.19 38.69
N LYS A 120 -28.88 4.52 38.70
CA LYS A 120 -29.36 5.36 39.83
C LYS A 120 -30.88 5.37 39.96
N LYS A 121 -31.62 5.26 38.86
CA LYS A 121 -33.09 5.14 38.90
C LYS A 121 -33.53 3.79 39.44
N SER A 122 -32.90 2.69 39.03
CA SER A 122 -33.21 1.36 39.59
C SER A 122 -32.89 1.27 41.08
N GLU A 123 -31.78 1.86 41.54
CA GLU A 123 -31.43 1.90 42.97
C GLU A 123 -32.43 2.76 43.80
N GLY A 124 -32.87 3.90 43.26
CA GLY A 124 -33.85 4.77 43.92
C GLY A 124 -35.28 4.22 43.96
N GLU A 125 -35.66 3.37 43.00
CA GLU A 125 -36.94 2.65 43.01
C GLU A 125 -36.91 1.48 44.01
N GLU A 126 -35.78 0.78 44.15
CA GLU A 126 -35.62 -0.29 45.15
C GLU A 126 -35.63 0.23 46.60
N GLU A 127 -35.02 1.39 46.87
CA GLU A 127 -35.07 2.04 48.21
C GLU A 127 -36.47 2.56 48.58
N GLN A 128 -37.25 3.07 47.62
CA GLN A 128 -38.63 3.51 47.87
C GLN A 128 -39.56 2.33 48.16
N VAL A 129 -39.43 1.22 47.43
CA VAL A 129 -40.23 0.01 47.67
C VAL A 129 -39.89 -0.63 49.03
N GLN A 130 -38.63 -0.63 49.45
CA GLN A 130 -38.25 -1.08 50.80
C GLN A 130 -38.75 -0.12 51.90
N GLY A 131 -38.71 1.21 51.67
CA GLY A 131 -39.21 2.21 52.61
C GLY A 131 -40.74 2.16 52.83
N LEU A 132 -41.51 1.85 51.77
CA LEU A 132 -42.97 1.64 51.86
C LEU A 132 -43.35 0.30 52.52
N SER A 133 -42.43 -0.67 52.59
CA SER A 133 -42.66 -1.95 53.28
C SER A 133 -42.43 -1.89 54.81
N CYS A 134 -41.85 -0.80 55.31
CA CYS A 134 -41.51 -0.59 56.73
C CYS A 134 -42.46 0.38 57.47
N LEU A 135 -43.62 0.71 56.88
CA LEU A 135 -44.74 1.43 57.51
C LEU A 135 -45.96 0.50 57.63
#